data_AF-A0A9Q1CSS3-F1
#
_entry.id   AF-A0A9Q1CSS3-F1
#
_cell.length_a   1.000
_cell.length_b   1.000
_cell.length_c   1.000
_cell.angle_alpha   90.00
_cell.angle_beta   90.00
_cell.angle_gamma   90.00
#
_symmetry.space_group_name_H-M   'P 1'
#
loop_
_entity.id
_entity.type
_entity.pdbx_description
1 polymer ?
#
loop_
_entity_poly.entity_id
_entity_poly.type
_entity_poly.pdbx_seq_one_letter_code
_entity_poly.pdbx_strand_id
1 'polypeptide(L)'
;MLKKGEQNKKLQQDVQALRAKLDKKLYLAQKCKRLQSKVTKQNETLASLKKVNQQLSRRLDSCRAALSAEKAKGAAKVSEVELLSKRKIKSTLQYAQGKIQQTKGSSSVLAQKLRKKARGVKKNLKDQGVKLKSVRGEVRSLKKVVSSLDSERAELEETMEIKIEERMQDFLKSQEVVTFQGGMYVDAVRALYMDLMGMNVGARNCESVVSLTVGLRDMVEGGTEETLQTLQDILKDASNIKEAGAEGFNSLIAWIKNTMSDRHSAEKKGNELLKKFRIGVLPSVVENWNDLSENDRNSASEVLKLYEKDELCGQKVGSAALSGVFVRGEAGTVKLVRLVCKSVQERACGKSGKPVDFLTFLSVTGCEKRVDLVPFKGNRFNILFKNGGVVYYLYDELCKFFDSVKDDNKLMKVVFADLKVKAFKAGVRALGLVNKVITSPLWRVLNGVKENGERLHILDMNEKYDKLVKTMHSWSKDALPVLKGE
;
A
#
# COMPACT_ATOMS: atom_id res chain seq x y z
N MET A 1 -5.75 108.87 -21.48
CA MET A 1 -5.02 107.82 -20.73
C MET A 1 -5.82 106.52 -20.54
N LEU A 2 -7.16 106.54 -20.48
CA LEU A 2 -8.01 105.35 -20.26
C LEU A 2 -7.84 104.21 -21.31
N LYS A 3 -7.77 104.53 -22.62
CA LYS A 3 -7.59 103.50 -23.68
C LYS A 3 -6.29 102.68 -23.57
N LYS A 4 -5.21 103.26 -23.01
CA LYS A 4 -3.94 102.54 -22.80
C LYS A 4 -4.04 101.52 -21.65
N GLY A 5 -4.87 101.78 -20.64
CA GLY A 5 -5.09 100.87 -19.52
C GLY A 5 -5.84 99.60 -19.92
N GLU A 6 -6.88 99.73 -20.76
CA GLU A 6 -7.65 98.58 -21.27
C GLU A 6 -6.82 97.68 -22.19
N GLN A 7 -6.01 98.27 -23.07
CA GLN A 7 -5.09 97.50 -23.92
C GLN A 7 -4.07 96.72 -23.08
N ASN A 8 -3.53 97.32 -22.02
CA ASN A 8 -2.59 96.64 -21.13
C ASN A 8 -3.25 95.48 -20.36
N LYS A 9 -4.51 95.66 -19.91
CA LYS A 9 -5.27 94.60 -19.24
C LYS A 9 -5.56 93.41 -20.16
N LYS A 10 -5.94 93.67 -21.42
CA LYS A 10 -6.14 92.62 -22.43
C LYS A 10 -4.84 91.86 -22.72
N LEU A 11 -3.72 92.59 -22.84
CA LEU A 11 -2.41 92.00 -23.10
C LEU A 11 -1.93 91.14 -21.91
N GLN A 12 -2.20 91.56 -20.67
CA GLN A 12 -1.96 90.75 -19.48
C GLN A 12 -2.80 89.45 -19.45
N GLN A 13 -4.07 89.52 -19.83
CA GLN A 13 -4.95 88.34 -19.94
C GLN A 13 -4.45 87.37 -21.03
N ASP A 14 -4.04 87.89 -22.18
CA ASP A 14 -3.50 87.07 -23.27
C ASP A 14 -2.18 86.39 -22.86
N VAL A 15 -1.29 87.10 -22.16
CA VAL A 15 -0.05 86.52 -21.60
C VAL A 15 -0.36 85.44 -20.57
N GLN A 16 -1.33 85.64 -19.68
CA GLN A 16 -1.75 84.61 -18.72
C GLN A 16 -2.34 83.38 -19.42
N ALA A 17 -3.18 83.57 -20.44
CA ALA A 17 -3.75 82.47 -21.23
C ALA A 17 -2.66 81.70 -21.99
N LEU A 18 -1.65 82.39 -22.53
CA LEU A 18 -0.51 81.75 -23.19
C LEU A 18 0.37 80.97 -22.20
N ARG A 19 0.61 81.50 -20.98
CA ARG A 19 1.31 80.78 -19.91
C ARG A 19 0.58 79.50 -19.52
N ALA A 20 -0.73 79.57 -19.29
CA ALA A 20 -1.53 78.37 -18.97
C ALA A 20 -1.49 77.32 -20.09
N LYS A 21 -1.53 77.75 -21.37
CA LYS A 21 -1.35 76.85 -22.52
C LYS A 21 0.04 76.22 -22.57
N LEU A 22 1.08 76.99 -22.25
CA LEU A 22 2.46 76.51 -22.19
C LEU A 22 2.65 75.48 -21.07
N ASP A 23 2.13 75.75 -19.86
CA ASP A 23 2.21 74.84 -18.72
C ASP A 23 1.47 73.52 -19.01
N LYS A 24 0.29 73.60 -19.65
CA LYS A 24 -0.45 72.40 -20.09
C LYS A 24 0.36 71.58 -21.10
N LYS A 25 1.02 72.22 -22.06
CA LYS A 25 1.90 71.54 -23.03
C LYS A 25 3.10 70.89 -22.34
N LEU A 26 3.72 71.58 -21.38
CA LEU A 26 4.86 71.08 -20.62
C LEU A 26 4.48 69.85 -19.79
N TYR A 27 3.32 69.90 -19.12
CA TYR A 27 2.76 68.76 -18.39
C TYR A 27 2.51 67.55 -19.30
N LEU A 28 1.89 67.77 -20.48
CA LEU A 28 1.65 66.69 -21.43
C LEU A 28 2.95 66.09 -21.97
N ALA A 29 3.96 66.92 -22.27
CA ALA A 29 5.28 66.45 -22.70
C ALA A 29 5.95 65.58 -21.63
N GLN A 30 5.90 65.99 -20.36
CA GLN A 30 6.40 65.19 -19.24
C GLN A 30 5.63 63.87 -19.08
N LYS A 31 4.30 63.89 -19.23
CA LYS A 31 3.46 62.69 -19.20
C LYS A 31 3.82 61.73 -20.34
N CYS A 32 4.03 62.22 -21.56
CA CYS A 32 4.47 61.42 -22.70
C CYS A 32 5.83 60.77 -22.45
N LYS A 33 6.80 61.51 -21.88
CA LYS A 33 8.12 60.96 -21.53
C LYS A 33 8.03 59.83 -20.49
N ARG A 34 7.13 59.97 -19.50
CA ARG A 34 6.85 58.91 -18.50
C ARG A 34 6.17 57.68 -19.13
N LEU A 35 5.29 57.87 -20.10
CA LEU A 35 4.65 56.75 -20.80
C LEU A 35 5.64 56.02 -21.71
N GLN A 36 6.49 56.75 -22.44
CA GLN A 36 7.56 56.16 -23.25
C GLN A 36 8.49 55.29 -22.40
N SER A 37 8.92 55.76 -21.22
CA SER A 37 9.78 54.96 -20.34
C SER A 37 9.08 53.73 -19.73
N LYS A 38 7.75 53.76 -19.58
CA LYS A 38 6.97 52.57 -19.21
C LYS A 38 6.90 51.56 -20.35
N VAL A 39 6.68 52.02 -21.58
CA VAL A 39 6.63 51.16 -22.78
C VAL A 39 7.98 50.49 -23.03
N THR A 40 9.10 51.22 -22.89
CA THR A 40 10.43 50.62 -23.05
C THR A 40 10.69 49.51 -22.02
N LYS A 41 10.34 49.75 -20.75
CA LYS A 41 10.43 48.72 -19.69
C LYS A 41 9.56 47.49 -20.00
N GLN A 42 8.33 47.70 -20.48
CA GLN A 42 7.46 46.59 -20.88
C GLN A 42 8.05 45.78 -22.04
N ASN A 43 8.65 46.43 -23.04
CA ASN A 43 9.30 45.75 -24.16
C ASN A 43 10.53 44.94 -23.72
N GLU A 44 11.32 45.46 -22.77
CA GLU A 44 12.43 44.72 -22.16
C GLU A 44 11.94 43.46 -21.42
N THR A 45 10.84 43.57 -20.65
CA THR A 45 10.23 42.41 -19.99
C THR A 45 9.66 41.39 -20.98
N LEU A 46 9.08 41.84 -22.10
CA LEU A 46 8.59 40.94 -23.13
C LEU A 46 9.75 40.20 -23.82
N ALA A 47 10.87 40.88 -24.06
CA ALA A 47 12.07 40.27 -24.62
C ALA A 47 12.69 39.22 -23.68
N SER A 48 12.70 39.46 -22.37
CA SER A 48 13.18 38.47 -21.39
C SER A 48 12.26 37.25 -21.31
N LEU A 49 10.93 37.44 -21.33
CA LEU A 49 9.96 36.34 -21.38
C LEU A 49 10.10 35.48 -22.63
N LYS A 50 10.34 36.08 -23.80
CA LYS A 50 10.60 35.32 -25.04
C LYS A 50 11.84 34.42 -24.93
N LYS A 51 12.92 34.89 -24.28
CA LYS A 51 14.13 34.08 -24.03
C LYS A 51 13.82 32.91 -23.09
N VAL A 52 13.06 33.14 -22.02
CA VAL A 52 12.64 32.08 -21.09
C VAL A 52 11.79 31.02 -21.81
N ASN A 53 10.83 31.45 -22.64
CA ASN A 53 10.00 30.52 -23.40
C ASN A 53 10.82 29.67 -24.38
N GLN A 54 11.81 30.28 -25.05
CA GLN A 54 12.73 29.54 -25.92
C GLN A 54 13.56 28.50 -25.13
N GLN A 55 14.02 28.85 -23.92
CA GLN A 55 14.72 27.90 -23.05
C GLN A 55 13.82 26.75 -22.59
N LEU A 56 12.56 27.04 -22.24
CA LEU A 56 11.59 26.02 -21.86
C LEU A 56 11.30 25.05 -23.01
N SER A 57 11.14 25.56 -24.24
CA SER A 57 10.95 24.71 -25.43
C SER A 57 12.12 23.74 -25.61
N ARG A 58 13.37 24.22 -25.49
CA ARG A 58 14.57 23.36 -25.60
C ARG A 58 14.62 22.29 -24.50
N ARG A 59 14.23 22.64 -23.27
CA ARG A 59 14.16 21.67 -22.15
C ARG A 59 13.08 20.61 -22.41
N LEU A 60 11.93 21.02 -22.95
CA LEU A 60 10.83 20.11 -23.27
C LEU A 60 11.23 19.11 -24.37
N ASP A 61 11.92 19.56 -25.41
CA ASP A 61 12.44 18.68 -26.47
C ASP A 61 13.50 17.71 -25.94
N SER A 62 14.39 18.17 -25.06
CA SER A 62 15.36 17.30 -24.37
C SER A 62 14.68 16.24 -23.50
N CYS A 63 13.64 16.61 -22.74
CA CYS A 63 12.85 15.66 -21.96
C CYS A 63 12.12 14.63 -22.85
N ARG A 64 11.56 15.05 -23.99
CA ARG A 64 10.93 14.13 -24.95
C ARG A 64 11.93 13.13 -25.52
N ALA A 65 13.14 13.59 -25.88
CA ALA A 65 14.20 12.71 -26.35
C ALA A 65 14.64 11.70 -25.28
N ALA A 66 14.81 12.15 -24.03
CA ALA A 66 15.16 11.27 -22.91
C ALA A 66 14.07 10.22 -22.63
N LEU A 67 12.79 10.61 -22.68
CA LEU A 67 11.66 9.70 -22.50
C LEU A 67 11.60 8.64 -23.61
N SER A 68 11.84 9.04 -24.86
CA SER A 68 11.90 8.11 -26.00
C SER A 68 13.04 7.09 -25.82
N ALA A 69 14.22 7.55 -25.39
CA ALA A 69 15.36 6.67 -25.11
C ALA A 69 15.09 5.68 -23.97
N GLU A 70 14.42 6.09 -22.89
CA GLU A 70 14.04 5.18 -21.80
C GLU A 70 12.94 4.18 -22.23
N LYS A 71 11.98 4.59 -23.07
CA LYS A 71 11.01 3.66 -23.66
C LYS A 71 11.70 2.58 -24.50
N ALA A 72 12.70 2.96 -25.31
CA ALA A 72 13.49 2.01 -26.08
C ALA A 72 14.28 1.03 -25.19
N LYS A 73 14.91 1.51 -24.11
CA LYS A 73 15.60 0.66 -23.12
C LYS A 73 14.64 -0.28 -22.40
N GLY A 74 13.44 0.19 -22.06
CA GLY A 74 12.39 -0.60 -21.43
C GLY A 74 11.95 -1.76 -22.34
N ALA A 75 11.68 -1.48 -23.61
CA ALA A 75 11.31 -2.48 -24.60
C ALA A 75 12.39 -3.57 -24.77
N ALA A 76 13.67 -3.16 -24.81
CA ALA A 76 14.79 -4.11 -24.89
C ALA A 76 14.86 -5.04 -23.66
N LYS A 77 14.67 -4.51 -22.45
CA LYS A 77 14.67 -5.30 -21.21
C LYS A 77 13.49 -6.28 -21.13
N VAL A 78 12.31 -5.89 -21.60
CA VAL A 78 11.13 -6.78 -21.64
C VAL A 78 11.39 -7.96 -22.57
N SER A 79 11.94 -7.70 -23.76
CA SER A 79 12.32 -8.75 -24.71
C SER A 79 13.37 -9.71 -24.13
N GLU A 80 14.36 -9.20 -23.41
CA GLU A 80 15.37 -10.02 -22.72
C GLU A 80 14.76 -10.92 -21.63
N VAL A 81 13.88 -10.38 -20.79
CA VAL A 81 13.19 -11.14 -19.73
C VAL A 81 12.29 -12.23 -20.32
N GLU A 82 11.59 -11.93 -21.40
CA GLU A 82 10.73 -12.90 -22.08
C GLU A 82 11.56 -14.07 -22.65
N LEU A 83 12.72 -13.76 -23.25
CA LEU A 83 13.63 -14.76 -23.78
C LEU A 83 14.26 -15.63 -22.67
N LEU A 84 14.62 -15.04 -21.53
CA LEU A 84 15.12 -15.79 -20.36
C LEU A 84 14.03 -16.68 -19.75
N SER A 85 12.78 -16.19 -19.68
CA SER A 85 11.63 -16.97 -19.20
C SER A 85 11.36 -18.17 -20.10
N LYS A 86 11.31 -17.96 -21.42
CA LYS A 86 11.16 -19.04 -22.42
C LYS A 86 12.27 -20.10 -22.30
N ARG A 87 13.52 -19.69 -22.07
CA ARG A 87 14.65 -20.61 -21.85
C ARG A 87 14.50 -21.44 -20.56
N LYS A 88 14.11 -20.82 -19.45
CA LYS A 88 13.88 -21.53 -18.16
C LYS A 88 12.72 -22.51 -18.23
N ILE A 89 11.62 -22.13 -18.86
CA ILE A 89 10.47 -23.02 -19.05
C ILE A 89 10.91 -24.23 -19.87
N LYS A 90 11.62 -24.01 -20.99
CA LYS A 90 12.12 -25.09 -21.85
C LYS A 90 13.05 -26.06 -21.11
N SER A 91 14.01 -25.56 -20.32
CA SER A 91 14.94 -26.43 -19.57
C SER A 91 14.23 -27.23 -18.48
N THR A 92 13.25 -26.64 -17.79
CA THR A 92 12.44 -27.32 -16.76
C THR A 92 11.60 -28.43 -17.37
N LEU A 93 11.02 -28.19 -18.55
CA LEU A 93 10.20 -29.15 -19.28
C LEU A 93 11.05 -30.35 -19.76
N GLN A 94 12.26 -30.10 -20.27
CA GLN A 94 13.22 -31.16 -20.62
C GLN A 94 13.64 -32.00 -19.42
N TYR A 95 13.90 -31.38 -18.26
CA TYR A 95 14.23 -32.11 -17.04
C TYR A 95 13.08 -33.01 -16.57
N ALA A 96 11.84 -32.50 -16.59
CA ALA A 96 10.65 -33.26 -16.22
C ALA A 96 10.45 -34.46 -17.16
N GLN A 97 10.61 -34.26 -18.47
CA GLN A 97 10.54 -35.35 -19.47
C GLN A 97 11.60 -36.43 -19.20
N GLY A 98 12.84 -36.04 -18.90
CA GLY A 98 13.91 -36.98 -18.54
C GLY A 98 13.58 -37.84 -17.31
N LYS A 99 13.01 -37.23 -16.25
CA LYS A 99 12.57 -37.98 -15.06
C LYS A 99 11.42 -38.95 -15.36
N ILE A 100 10.46 -38.56 -16.18
CA ILE A 100 9.36 -39.45 -16.61
C ILE A 100 9.94 -40.66 -17.35
N GLN A 101 10.94 -40.46 -18.21
CA GLN A 101 11.57 -41.55 -18.97
C GLN A 101 12.38 -42.48 -18.07
N GLN A 102 13.09 -41.94 -17.08
CA GLN A 102 13.84 -42.71 -16.09
C GLN A 102 12.93 -43.57 -15.23
N THR A 103 11.82 -43.01 -14.72
CA THR A 103 10.84 -43.75 -13.91
C THR A 103 10.14 -44.86 -14.70
N LYS A 104 9.83 -44.64 -15.98
CA LYS A 104 9.35 -45.70 -16.89
C LYS A 104 10.38 -46.84 -17.01
N GLY A 105 11.66 -46.52 -17.15
CA GLY A 105 12.74 -47.51 -17.17
C GLY A 105 12.85 -48.33 -15.88
N SER A 106 12.81 -47.68 -14.72
CA SER A 106 12.85 -48.35 -13.42
C SER A 106 11.65 -49.27 -13.19
N SER A 107 10.44 -48.85 -13.58
CA SER A 107 9.22 -49.66 -13.48
C SER A 107 9.31 -50.93 -14.34
N SER A 108 9.83 -50.82 -15.56
CA SER A 108 10.11 -51.95 -16.46
C SER A 108 11.07 -52.98 -15.82
N VAL A 109 12.18 -52.52 -15.24
CA VAL A 109 13.15 -53.39 -14.57
C VAL A 109 12.55 -54.07 -13.35
N LEU A 110 11.74 -53.34 -12.56
CA LEU A 110 11.05 -53.90 -11.40
C LEU A 110 10.07 -55.00 -11.81
N ALA A 111 9.28 -54.75 -12.85
CA ALA A 111 8.36 -55.73 -13.43
C ALA A 111 9.10 -56.99 -13.92
N GLN A 112 10.26 -56.83 -14.55
CA GLN A 112 11.08 -57.96 -14.99
C GLN A 112 11.66 -58.77 -13.82
N LYS A 113 12.13 -58.10 -12.75
CA LYS A 113 12.60 -58.77 -11.52
C LYS A 113 11.48 -59.55 -10.84
N LEU A 114 10.28 -58.98 -10.75
CA LEU A 114 9.09 -59.66 -10.22
C LEU A 114 8.75 -60.92 -11.04
N ARG A 115 8.79 -60.82 -12.38
CA ARG A 115 8.59 -61.98 -13.27
C ARG A 115 9.64 -63.08 -13.05
N LYS A 116 10.92 -62.72 -12.87
CA LYS A 116 12.00 -63.69 -12.58
C LYS A 116 11.81 -64.36 -11.21
N LYS A 117 11.50 -63.60 -10.16
CA LYS A 117 11.21 -64.16 -8.82
C LYS A 117 10.01 -65.11 -8.85
N ALA A 118 8.93 -64.73 -9.54
CA ALA A 118 7.75 -65.59 -9.71
C ALA A 118 8.10 -66.94 -10.40
N ARG A 119 9.00 -66.92 -11.40
CA ARG A 119 9.49 -68.14 -12.05
C ARG A 119 10.36 -69.00 -11.12
N GLY A 120 11.21 -68.38 -10.30
CA GLY A 120 12.05 -69.07 -9.32
C GLY A 120 11.22 -69.77 -8.23
N VAL A 121 10.22 -69.08 -7.67
CA VAL A 121 9.29 -69.66 -6.69
C VAL A 121 8.52 -70.84 -7.31
N LYS A 122 8.09 -70.73 -8.57
CA LYS A 122 7.41 -71.82 -9.28
C LYS A 122 8.30 -73.05 -9.52
N LYS A 123 9.63 -72.86 -9.66
CA LYS A 123 10.61 -73.94 -9.84
C LYS A 123 10.94 -74.63 -8.50
N ASN A 124 11.21 -73.86 -7.45
CA ASN A 124 11.44 -74.40 -6.09
C ASN A 124 10.23 -75.17 -5.55
N LEU A 125 9.01 -74.74 -5.86
CA LEU A 125 7.79 -75.48 -5.51
C LEU A 125 7.64 -76.79 -6.29
N LYS A 126 8.27 -76.94 -7.46
CA LYS A 126 8.25 -78.20 -8.23
C LYS A 126 9.24 -79.22 -7.65
N ASP A 127 10.37 -78.75 -7.12
CA ASP A 127 11.45 -79.59 -6.60
C ASP A 127 11.20 -80.05 -5.15
N GLN A 128 10.37 -79.33 -4.39
CA GLN A 128 9.89 -79.77 -3.08
C GLN A 128 8.58 -80.56 -3.22
N GLY A 129 8.70 -81.84 -3.55
CA GLY A 129 7.58 -82.78 -3.73
C GLY A 129 6.69 -83.05 -2.50
N VAL A 130 6.84 -82.31 -1.39
CA VAL A 130 6.01 -82.47 -0.19
C VAL A 130 5.63 -81.09 0.36
N LYS A 131 4.33 -80.91 0.64
CA LYS A 131 3.61 -79.69 1.06
C LYS A 131 3.10 -78.74 -0.04
N LEU A 132 3.01 -79.21 -1.29
CA LEU A 132 2.37 -78.46 -2.38
C LEU A 132 0.88 -78.12 -2.13
N LYS A 133 0.18 -78.87 -1.27
CA LYS A 133 -1.22 -78.58 -0.90
C LYS A 133 -1.35 -77.37 0.03
N SER A 134 -0.43 -77.21 0.99
CA SER A 134 -0.46 -76.09 1.95
C SER A 134 -0.13 -74.77 1.26
N VAL A 135 0.94 -74.76 0.46
CA VAL A 135 1.37 -73.54 -0.24
C VAL A 135 0.43 -73.20 -1.40
N ARG A 136 -0.22 -74.19 -2.06
CA ARG A 136 -1.32 -73.89 -3.00
C ARG A 136 -2.53 -73.29 -2.31
N GLY A 137 -2.80 -73.67 -1.06
CA GLY A 137 -3.83 -73.04 -0.23
C GLY A 137 -3.52 -71.57 -0.01
N GLU A 138 -2.32 -71.27 0.50
CA GLU A 138 -1.85 -69.90 0.77
C GLU A 138 -1.72 -69.04 -0.49
N VAL A 139 -1.24 -69.61 -1.61
CA VAL A 139 -1.17 -68.88 -2.89
C VAL A 139 -2.57 -68.65 -3.47
N ARG A 140 -3.55 -69.53 -3.22
CA ARG A 140 -4.95 -69.29 -3.61
C ARG A 140 -5.59 -68.23 -2.73
N SER A 141 -5.35 -68.22 -1.42
CA SER A 141 -5.85 -67.16 -0.54
C SER A 141 -5.19 -65.83 -0.85
N LEU A 142 -3.87 -65.78 -1.08
CA LEU A 142 -3.18 -64.56 -1.50
C LEU A 142 -3.62 -64.10 -2.89
N LYS A 143 -3.87 -65.00 -3.85
CA LYS A 143 -4.47 -64.60 -5.14
C LYS A 143 -5.87 -64.03 -4.99
N LYS A 144 -6.69 -64.58 -4.08
CA LYS A 144 -8.01 -64.04 -3.76
C LYS A 144 -7.91 -62.65 -3.13
N VAL A 145 -6.95 -62.43 -2.24
CA VAL A 145 -6.69 -61.12 -1.63
C VAL A 145 -6.15 -60.12 -2.65
N VAL A 146 -5.25 -60.53 -3.55
CA VAL A 146 -4.78 -59.65 -4.62
C VAL A 146 -5.90 -59.32 -5.60
N SER A 147 -6.75 -60.29 -5.97
CA SER A 147 -7.91 -60.00 -6.82
C SER A 147 -8.95 -59.14 -6.12
N SER A 148 -9.14 -59.28 -4.80
CA SER A 148 -10.04 -58.40 -4.05
C SER A 148 -9.47 -57.00 -3.92
N LEU A 149 -8.17 -56.84 -3.70
CA LEU A 149 -7.50 -55.54 -3.64
C LEU A 149 -7.43 -54.87 -5.02
N ASP A 150 -7.26 -55.63 -6.10
CA ASP A 150 -7.32 -55.09 -7.47
C ASP A 150 -8.77 -54.67 -7.82
N SER A 151 -9.79 -55.39 -7.35
CA SER A 151 -11.20 -54.99 -7.44
C SER A 151 -11.50 -53.74 -6.61
N GLU A 152 -11.07 -53.71 -5.35
CA GLU A 152 -11.25 -52.58 -4.44
C GLU A 152 -10.50 -51.34 -4.94
N ARG A 153 -9.32 -51.52 -5.53
CA ARG A 153 -8.57 -50.45 -6.20
C ARG A 153 -9.28 -49.96 -7.45
N ALA A 154 -9.83 -50.86 -8.28
CA ALA A 154 -10.60 -50.46 -9.45
C ALA A 154 -11.88 -49.71 -9.05
N GLU A 155 -12.58 -50.16 -8.01
CA GLU A 155 -13.74 -49.48 -7.42
C GLU A 155 -13.35 -48.12 -6.81
N LEU A 156 -12.18 -48.01 -6.19
CA LEU A 156 -11.63 -46.73 -5.68
C LEU A 156 -11.23 -45.78 -6.81
N GLU A 157 -10.59 -46.28 -7.87
CA GLU A 157 -10.25 -45.48 -9.05
C GLU A 157 -11.52 -45.01 -9.76
N GLU A 158 -12.52 -45.89 -9.94
CA GLU A 158 -13.84 -45.56 -10.51
C GLU A 158 -14.62 -44.58 -9.62
N THR A 159 -14.68 -44.77 -8.31
CA THR A 159 -15.34 -43.81 -7.40
C THR A 159 -14.60 -42.47 -7.30
N MET A 160 -13.28 -42.46 -7.48
CA MET A 160 -12.50 -41.23 -7.47
C MET A 160 -12.61 -40.49 -8.81
N GLU A 161 -12.67 -41.21 -9.94
CA GLU A 161 -13.02 -40.65 -11.25
C GLU A 161 -14.46 -40.11 -11.24
N ILE A 162 -15.43 -40.86 -10.72
CA ILE A 162 -16.82 -40.39 -10.53
C ILE A 162 -16.85 -39.16 -9.61
N LYS A 163 -16.10 -39.11 -8.50
CA LYS A 163 -16.06 -37.92 -7.63
C LYS A 163 -15.35 -36.74 -8.26
N ILE A 164 -14.37 -36.97 -9.14
CA ILE A 164 -13.69 -35.91 -9.89
C ILE A 164 -14.60 -35.42 -11.00
N GLU A 165 -15.32 -36.31 -11.70
CA GLU A 165 -16.34 -35.96 -12.69
C GLU A 165 -17.55 -35.30 -12.05
N GLU A 166 -17.99 -35.72 -10.85
CA GLU A 166 -19.02 -35.06 -10.06
C GLU A 166 -18.52 -33.71 -9.55
N ARG A 167 -17.26 -33.57 -9.12
CA ARG A 167 -16.71 -32.25 -8.78
C ARG A 167 -16.48 -31.37 -9.99
N MET A 168 -16.14 -31.93 -11.15
CA MET A 168 -16.00 -31.20 -12.40
C MET A 168 -17.37 -30.84 -12.96
N GLN A 169 -18.35 -31.73 -12.88
CA GLN A 169 -19.76 -31.48 -13.19
C GLN A 169 -20.36 -30.51 -12.19
N ASP A 170 -20.05 -30.56 -10.91
CA ASP A 170 -20.45 -29.59 -9.89
C ASP A 170 -19.72 -28.28 -10.12
N PHE A 171 -18.48 -28.26 -10.59
CA PHE A 171 -17.77 -27.03 -10.94
C PHE A 171 -18.31 -26.42 -12.24
N LEU A 172 -18.68 -27.26 -13.21
CA LEU A 172 -19.30 -26.86 -14.48
C LEU A 172 -20.78 -26.49 -14.30
N LYS A 173 -21.51 -27.13 -13.37
CA LYS A 173 -22.89 -26.82 -12.96
C LYS A 173 -22.96 -25.69 -11.95
N SER A 174 -21.99 -25.54 -11.04
CA SER A 174 -21.83 -24.34 -10.19
C SER A 174 -21.28 -23.13 -10.94
N GLN A 175 -21.09 -23.28 -12.26
CA GLN A 175 -20.98 -22.18 -13.21
C GLN A 175 -22.10 -22.15 -14.26
N GLU A 176 -23.21 -22.86 -14.07
CA GLU A 176 -24.48 -22.25 -14.46
C GLU A 176 -24.93 -21.40 -13.28
N VAL A 177 -24.86 -20.08 -13.44
CA VAL A 177 -25.51 -19.16 -12.52
C VAL A 177 -26.99 -19.56 -12.51
N VAL A 178 -27.42 -20.32 -11.51
CA VAL A 178 -28.83 -20.69 -11.34
C VAL A 178 -29.55 -19.42 -10.94
N THR A 179 -30.02 -18.74 -11.98
CA THR A 179 -30.43 -17.37 -11.81
C THR A 179 -31.78 -17.25 -11.12
N PHE A 180 -32.63 -18.28 -11.12
CA PHE A 180 -33.99 -18.19 -10.62
C PHE A 180 -34.39 -19.45 -9.85
N GLN A 181 -34.78 -19.31 -8.59
CA GLN A 181 -35.23 -20.42 -7.74
C GLN A 181 -36.39 -19.93 -6.85
N GLY A 182 -37.54 -20.62 -6.90
CA GLY A 182 -38.69 -20.28 -6.05
C GLY A 182 -39.41 -18.96 -6.39
N GLY A 183 -39.36 -18.48 -7.64
CA GLY A 183 -39.97 -17.20 -8.02
C GLY A 183 -39.08 -15.97 -7.79
N MET A 184 -37.84 -16.16 -7.34
CA MET A 184 -36.89 -15.07 -7.07
C MET A 184 -35.53 -15.35 -7.73
N TYR A 185 -34.86 -14.30 -8.18
CA TYR A 185 -33.50 -14.41 -8.72
C TYR A 185 -32.49 -14.50 -7.56
N VAL A 186 -31.58 -15.49 -7.58
CA VAL A 186 -30.61 -15.72 -6.49
C VAL A 186 -29.40 -14.77 -6.59
N ASP A 187 -29.15 -14.20 -7.77
CA ASP A 187 -28.10 -13.22 -8.02
C ASP A 187 -28.62 -11.80 -7.80
N ALA A 188 -28.08 -11.12 -6.77
CA ALA A 188 -28.41 -9.75 -6.42
C ALA A 188 -28.22 -8.78 -7.59
N VAL A 189 -27.28 -9.06 -8.50
CA VAL A 189 -27.00 -8.22 -9.68
C VAL A 189 -28.11 -8.36 -10.73
N ARG A 190 -28.63 -9.57 -10.94
CA ARG A 190 -29.73 -9.84 -11.90
C ARG A 190 -31.08 -9.42 -11.34
N ALA A 191 -31.32 -9.58 -10.03
CA ALA A 191 -32.50 -9.05 -9.36
C ALA A 191 -32.59 -7.53 -9.53
N LEU A 192 -31.49 -6.81 -9.30
CA LEU A 192 -31.40 -5.37 -9.54
C LEU A 192 -31.66 -5.01 -11.01
N TYR A 193 -31.10 -5.77 -11.96
CA TYR A 193 -31.36 -5.57 -13.40
C TYR A 193 -32.84 -5.72 -13.75
N MET A 194 -33.53 -6.72 -13.19
CA MET A 194 -34.95 -6.95 -13.44
C MET A 194 -35.84 -5.89 -12.76
N ASP A 195 -35.52 -5.46 -11.55
CA ASP A 195 -36.22 -4.36 -10.87
C ASP A 195 -36.10 -3.06 -11.68
N LEU A 196 -34.90 -2.76 -12.18
CA LEU A 196 -34.66 -1.58 -13.02
C LEU A 196 -35.41 -1.66 -14.35
N MET A 197 -35.41 -2.83 -15.01
CA MET A 197 -36.21 -3.04 -16.22
C MET A 197 -37.72 -2.96 -15.94
N GLY A 198 -38.18 -3.45 -14.78
CA GLY A 198 -39.55 -3.32 -14.31
C GLY A 198 -39.96 -1.87 -14.01
N MET A 199 -38.99 -1.01 -13.68
CA MET A 199 -39.13 0.45 -13.54
C MET A 199 -39.01 1.20 -14.89
N ASN A 200 -39.08 0.50 -16.04
CA ASN A 200 -38.91 1.07 -17.38
C ASN A 200 -37.54 1.73 -17.65
N VAL A 201 -36.50 1.35 -16.90
CA VAL A 201 -35.14 1.75 -17.23
C VAL A 201 -34.68 0.93 -18.44
N GLY A 202 -34.37 1.59 -19.56
CA GLY A 202 -33.91 0.91 -20.77
C GLY A 202 -32.68 0.03 -20.50
N ALA A 203 -32.58 -1.13 -21.15
CA ALA A 203 -31.53 -2.12 -20.89
C ALA A 203 -30.09 -1.56 -20.99
N ARG A 204 -29.86 -0.57 -21.86
CA ARG A 204 -28.57 0.16 -21.98
C ARG A 204 -28.22 0.97 -20.72
N ASN A 205 -29.22 1.46 -19.99
CA ASN A 205 -29.04 2.24 -18.77
C ASN A 205 -28.90 1.34 -17.54
N CYS A 206 -29.47 0.13 -17.59
CA CYS A 206 -29.36 -0.85 -16.50
C CYS A 206 -27.90 -1.23 -16.23
N GLU A 207 -27.07 -1.38 -17.26
CA GLU A 207 -25.65 -1.68 -17.12
C GLU A 207 -24.87 -0.58 -16.39
N SER A 208 -25.16 0.67 -16.73
CA SER A 208 -24.55 1.83 -16.04
C SER A 208 -24.98 1.90 -14.58
N VAL A 209 -26.26 1.63 -14.27
CA VAL A 209 -26.78 1.63 -12.90
C VAL A 209 -26.23 0.47 -12.08
N VAL A 210 -26.13 -0.71 -12.67
CA VAL A 210 -25.60 -1.91 -12.00
C VAL A 210 -24.08 -1.81 -11.79
N SER A 211 -23.32 -1.30 -12.76
CA SER A 211 -21.90 -0.97 -12.59
C SER A 211 -21.69 0.05 -11.45
N LEU A 212 -22.56 1.06 -11.34
CA LEU A 212 -22.59 2.00 -10.22
C LEU A 212 -22.80 1.30 -8.87
N THR A 213 -23.68 0.28 -8.84
CA THR A 213 -24.09 -0.42 -7.62
C THR A 213 -23.05 -1.42 -7.14
N VAL A 214 -22.29 -2.04 -8.06
CA VAL A 214 -21.23 -3.02 -7.74
C VAL A 214 -19.85 -2.35 -7.60
N GLY A 215 -19.71 -1.09 -8.06
CA GLY A 215 -18.45 -0.32 -7.94
C GLY A 215 -17.32 -0.83 -8.86
N LEU A 216 -17.66 -1.62 -9.88
CA LEU A 216 -16.72 -2.15 -10.86
C LEU A 216 -16.74 -1.26 -12.12
N ARG A 217 -15.55 -0.83 -12.54
CA ARG A 217 -15.32 0.02 -13.72
C ARG A 217 -14.32 -0.66 -14.63
N ASP A 218 -14.58 -0.60 -15.93
CA ASP A 218 -13.61 -1.02 -16.93
C ASP A 218 -12.42 -0.07 -16.92
N MET A 219 -11.21 -0.64 -16.82
CA MET A 219 -9.95 0.07 -17.00
C MET A 219 -9.38 -0.32 -18.35
N VAL A 220 -9.24 0.66 -19.25
CA VAL A 220 -8.75 0.43 -20.62
C VAL A 220 -7.25 0.07 -20.61
N GLU A 221 -6.46 0.69 -19.71
CA GLU A 221 -5.05 0.35 -19.49
C GLU A 221 -4.70 0.19 -18.00
N GLY A 222 -3.67 -0.59 -17.70
CA GLY A 222 -3.11 -0.75 -16.34
C GLY A 222 -2.27 0.45 -15.87
N GLY A 223 -2.47 1.62 -16.45
CA GLY A 223 -1.72 2.84 -16.18
C GLY A 223 -2.08 3.46 -14.84
N THR A 224 -1.07 3.94 -14.09
CA THR A 224 -1.27 4.51 -12.74
C THR A 224 -2.11 5.79 -12.76
N GLU A 225 -2.04 6.57 -13.84
CA GLU A 225 -2.89 7.74 -14.02
C GLU A 225 -4.36 7.33 -14.22
N GLU A 226 -4.63 6.30 -15.03
CA GLU A 226 -5.98 5.81 -15.29
C GLU A 226 -6.62 5.15 -14.07
N THR A 227 -5.84 4.41 -13.27
CA THR A 227 -6.33 3.87 -12.00
C THR A 227 -6.77 4.98 -11.05
N LEU A 228 -6.03 6.10 -11.00
CA LEU A 228 -6.42 7.26 -10.19
C LEU A 228 -7.66 7.94 -10.77
N GLN A 229 -7.76 8.07 -12.10
CA GLN A 229 -8.92 8.66 -12.75
C GLN A 229 -10.18 7.83 -12.48
N THR A 230 -10.08 6.51 -12.63
CA THR A 230 -11.17 5.57 -12.33
C THR A 230 -11.62 5.68 -10.87
N LEU A 231 -10.66 5.80 -9.93
CA LEU A 231 -10.96 6.06 -8.53
C LEU A 231 -11.70 7.39 -8.33
N GLN A 232 -11.27 8.46 -9.01
CA GLN A 232 -11.97 9.75 -8.95
C GLN A 232 -13.41 9.62 -9.47
N ASP A 233 -13.62 8.90 -10.56
CA ASP A 233 -14.94 8.76 -11.17
C ASP A 233 -15.87 7.89 -10.31
N ILE A 234 -15.35 6.87 -9.61
CA ILE A 234 -16.11 6.12 -8.60
C ILE A 234 -16.52 7.03 -7.44
N LEU A 235 -15.61 7.87 -6.95
CA LEU A 235 -15.88 8.75 -5.81
C LEU A 235 -16.83 9.91 -6.18
N LYS A 236 -16.76 10.42 -7.41
CA LYS A 236 -17.73 11.42 -7.90
C LYS A 236 -19.13 10.82 -7.90
N ASP A 237 -19.28 9.62 -8.42
CA ASP A 237 -20.58 8.94 -8.42
C ASP A 237 -21.07 8.69 -6.99
N ALA A 238 -20.20 8.20 -6.10
CA ALA A 238 -20.53 8.04 -4.69
C ALA A 238 -20.93 9.36 -4.00
N SER A 239 -20.32 10.49 -4.38
CA SER A 239 -20.68 11.81 -3.85
C SER A 239 -22.02 12.32 -4.39
N ASN A 240 -22.34 12.01 -5.65
CA ASN A 240 -23.59 12.40 -6.30
C ASN A 240 -24.79 11.66 -5.70
N ILE A 241 -24.60 10.42 -5.23
CA ILE A 241 -25.65 9.64 -4.54
C ILE A 241 -26.14 10.35 -3.26
N LYS A 242 -25.28 11.13 -2.59
CA LYS A 242 -25.62 11.87 -1.37
C LYS A 242 -26.03 13.33 -1.62
N GLU A 243 -26.21 13.74 -2.88
CA GLU A 243 -26.43 15.15 -3.28
C GLU A 243 -25.35 16.12 -2.77
N ALA A 244 -24.19 15.60 -2.35
CA ALA A 244 -23.13 16.40 -1.72
C ALA A 244 -22.26 17.14 -2.75
N GLY A 245 -22.47 16.87 -4.05
CA GLY A 245 -21.79 17.52 -5.16
C GLY A 245 -20.25 17.52 -5.04
N ALA A 246 -19.63 18.59 -5.52
CA ALA A 246 -18.18 18.73 -5.55
C ALA A 246 -17.53 18.76 -4.15
N GLU A 247 -18.24 19.25 -3.13
CA GLU A 247 -17.75 19.26 -1.75
C GLU A 247 -17.68 17.85 -1.16
N GLY A 248 -18.71 17.02 -1.42
CA GLY A 248 -18.71 15.61 -1.04
C GLY A 248 -17.58 14.81 -1.69
N PHE A 249 -17.35 15.02 -2.98
CA PHE A 249 -16.24 14.39 -3.71
C PHE A 249 -14.87 14.78 -3.12
N ASN A 250 -14.66 16.09 -2.94
CA ASN A 250 -13.42 16.62 -2.39
C ASN A 250 -13.17 16.12 -0.97
N SER A 251 -14.23 16.02 -0.16
CA SER A 251 -14.16 15.42 1.16
C SER A 251 -13.73 13.96 1.08
N LEU A 252 -14.45 13.13 0.32
CA LEU A 252 -14.14 11.70 0.18
C LEU A 252 -12.70 11.42 -0.26
N ILE A 253 -12.20 12.16 -1.26
CA ILE A 253 -10.83 11.96 -1.74
C ILE A 253 -9.77 12.48 -0.76
N ALA A 254 -10.08 13.51 0.05
CA ALA A 254 -9.21 13.96 1.14
C ALA A 254 -9.01 12.88 2.22
N TRP A 255 -9.98 11.97 2.39
CA TRP A 255 -9.90 10.86 3.34
C TRP A 255 -9.04 9.67 2.85
N ILE A 256 -8.89 9.48 1.54
CA ILE A 256 -8.13 8.35 0.99
C ILE A 256 -6.64 8.66 1.01
N LYS A 257 -5.93 8.04 1.96
CA LYS A 257 -4.49 8.27 2.14
C LYS A 257 -3.61 7.41 1.23
N ASN A 258 -4.03 6.17 0.94
CA ASN A 258 -3.35 5.18 0.09
C ASN A 258 -4.34 4.06 -0.28
N THR A 259 -4.11 3.34 -1.39
CA THR A 259 -5.03 2.28 -1.91
C THR A 259 -4.60 0.83 -1.61
N MET A 260 -3.61 0.62 -0.72
CA MET A 260 -3.29 -0.61 0.04
C MET A 260 -1.98 -1.39 -0.21
N SER A 261 -1.17 -1.11 -1.24
CA SER A 261 0.15 -1.76 -1.33
C SER A 261 1.25 -0.82 -1.82
N ASP A 262 2.33 -0.70 -1.05
CA ASP A 262 3.55 0.02 -1.45
C ASP A 262 4.59 -0.94 -2.06
N ARG A 263 4.17 -2.14 -2.47
CA ARG A 263 5.10 -3.19 -2.91
C ARG A 263 5.41 -3.07 -4.39
N HIS A 264 4.43 -2.75 -5.23
CA HIS A 264 4.63 -2.63 -6.66
C HIS A 264 4.98 -1.18 -7.06
N SER A 265 5.83 -1.01 -8.08
CA SER A 265 6.26 0.32 -8.55
C SER A 265 5.10 1.17 -9.06
N ALA A 266 4.13 0.53 -9.73
CA ALA A 266 2.90 1.18 -10.18
C ALA A 266 2.09 1.75 -9.00
N GLU A 267 1.92 0.98 -7.92
CA GLU A 267 1.15 1.43 -6.76
C GLU A 267 1.84 2.57 -6.02
N LYS A 268 3.19 2.57 -5.94
CA LYS A 268 3.94 3.71 -5.40
C LYS A 268 3.70 4.98 -6.19
N LYS A 269 3.78 4.89 -7.52
CA LYS A 269 3.50 6.04 -8.41
C LYS A 269 2.04 6.47 -8.28
N GLY A 270 1.10 5.53 -8.16
CA GLY A 270 -0.31 5.81 -7.89
C GLY A 270 -0.52 6.55 -6.56
N ASN A 271 0.11 6.10 -5.47
CA ASN A 271 0.06 6.76 -4.16
C ASN A 271 0.70 8.16 -4.19
N GLU A 272 1.77 8.37 -4.97
CA GLU A 272 2.36 9.70 -5.20
C GLU A 272 1.40 10.63 -5.94
N LEU A 273 0.73 10.14 -6.99
CA LEU A 273 -0.27 10.90 -7.74
C LEU A 273 -1.48 11.24 -6.86
N LEU A 274 -1.99 10.26 -6.11
CA LEU A 274 -3.07 10.46 -5.14
C LEU A 274 -2.68 11.50 -4.09
N LYS A 275 -1.45 11.45 -3.56
CA LYS A 275 -0.94 12.43 -2.60
C LYS A 275 -0.92 13.84 -3.19
N LYS A 276 -0.43 14.00 -4.43
CA LYS A 276 -0.41 15.30 -5.12
C LYS A 276 -1.82 15.85 -5.31
N PHE A 277 -2.75 15.01 -5.76
CA PHE A 277 -4.14 15.39 -5.93
C PHE A 277 -4.77 15.81 -4.60
N ARG A 278 -4.54 15.04 -3.54
CA ARG A 278 -5.03 15.34 -2.19
C ARG A 278 -4.54 16.69 -1.68
N ILE A 279 -3.25 17.01 -1.86
CA ILE A 279 -2.69 18.30 -1.46
C ILE A 279 -3.40 19.47 -2.15
N GLY A 280 -3.82 19.31 -3.41
CA GLY A 280 -4.59 20.34 -4.13
C GLY A 280 -6.01 20.51 -3.61
N VAL A 281 -6.62 19.45 -3.08
CA VAL A 281 -8.03 19.43 -2.63
C VAL A 281 -8.17 19.77 -1.14
N LEU A 282 -7.18 19.48 -0.31
CA LEU A 282 -7.25 19.74 1.14
C LEU A 282 -7.60 21.19 1.54
N PRO A 283 -7.14 22.25 0.84
CA PRO A 283 -7.53 23.62 1.15
C PRO A 283 -9.03 23.92 1.03
N SER A 284 -9.77 23.16 0.21
CA SER A 284 -11.22 23.34 0.05
C SER A 284 -12.06 22.50 0.99
N VAL A 285 -11.45 21.56 1.72
CA VAL A 285 -12.15 20.59 2.58
C VAL A 285 -11.91 20.85 4.05
N VAL A 286 -10.70 21.28 4.42
CA VAL A 286 -10.33 21.51 5.82
C VAL A 286 -10.31 23.00 6.10
N GLU A 287 -11.22 23.46 6.96
CA GLU A 287 -11.23 24.84 7.44
C GLU A 287 -9.87 25.19 8.05
N ASN A 288 -9.36 26.39 7.73
CA ASN A 288 -8.06 26.89 8.19
C ASN A 288 -6.86 26.03 7.74
N TRP A 289 -6.99 25.19 6.71
CA TRP A 289 -5.86 24.40 6.17
C TRP A 289 -4.67 25.29 5.80
N ASN A 290 -4.94 26.48 5.27
CA ASN A 290 -3.91 27.44 4.88
C ASN A 290 -3.24 28.13 6.08
N ASP A 291 -3.83 28.03 7.26
CA ASP A 291 -3.30 28.58 8.52
C ASP A 291 -2.57 27.52 9.34
N LEU A 292 -2.81 26.22 9.07
CA LEU A 292 -2.03 25.13 9.65
C LEU A 292 -0.56 25.24 9.25
N SER A 293 0.35 25.02 10.20
CA SER A 293 1.79 25.03 9.90
C SER A 293 2.14 23.92 8.91
N GLU A 294 3.26 24.08 8.18
CA GLU A 294 3.74 23.04 7.26
C GLU A 294 3.98 21.70 7.99
N ASN A 295 4.32 21.75 9.29
CA ASN A 295 4.43 20.57 10.16
C ASN A 295 3.08 19.91 10.46
N ASP A 296 2.02 20.69 10.69
CA ASP A 296 0.68 20.15 10.95
C ASP A 296 0.05 19.53 9.69
N ARG A 297 0.36 20.10 8.52
CA ARG A 297 -0.03 19.52 7.21
C ARG A 297 0.73 18.23 6.92
N ASN A 298 1.96 18.11 7.42
CA ASN A 298 2.84 16.97 7.20
C ASN A 298 2.70 15.92 8.31
N SER A 299 1.68 15.06 8.23
CA SER A 299 1.55 13.70 8.82
C SER A 299 2.19 13.40 10.20
N ALA A 300 1.48 12.69 11.08
CA ALA A 300 1.94 12.22 12.41
C ALA A 300 3.36 11.59 12.51
N SER A 301 3.95 11.11 11.41
CA SER A 301 5.36 10.69 11.34
C SER A 301 6.37 11.83 11.55
N GLU A 302 6.03 13.08 11.25
CA GLU A 302 6.92 14.23 11.47
C GLU A 302 6.90 14.67 12.93
N VAL A 303 5.82 14.44 13.68
CA VAL A 303 5.73 14.80 15.11
C VAL A 303 6.83 14.11 15.92
N LEU A 304 7.08 12.83 15.68
CA LEU A 304 8.20 12.12 16.33
C LEU A 304 9.56 12.66 15.89
N LYS A 305 9.71 13.10 14.64
CA LYS A 305 10.96 13.72 14.17
C LYS A 305 11.19 15.09 14.77
N LEU A 306 10.13 15.89 14.95
CA LEU A 306 10.20 17.18 15.60
C LEU A 306 10.58 17.01 17.07
N TYR A 307 9.88 16.13 17.79
CA TYR A 307 10.26 15.75 19.16
C TYR A 307 11.72 15.30 19.26
N GLU A 308 12.17 14.39 18.38
CA GLU A 308 13.55 13.93 18.37
C GLU A 308 14.53 15.05 18.00
N LYS A 309 14.18 15.94 17.07
CA LYS A 309 15.01 17.07 16.67
C LYS A 309 15.19 18.07 17.81
N ASP A 310 14.11 18.35 18.54
CA ASP A 310 14.09 19.29 19.66
C ASP A 310 14.86 18.71 20.85
N GLU A 311 14.59 17.45 21.23
CA GLU A 311 15.25 16.78 22.36
C GLU A 311 16.75 16.52 22.10
N LEU A 312 17.12 16.26 20.83
CA LEU A 312 18.50 15.94 20.45
C LEU A 312 19.26 17.12 19.88
N CYS A 313 18.66 18.32 19.81
CA CYS A 313 19.24 19.52 19.20
C CYS A 313 19.84 19.27 17.80
N GLY A 314 19.21 18.40 17.00
CA GLY A 314 19.68 18.02 15.66
C GLY A 314 20.96 17.15 15.62
N GLN A 315 21.46 16.66 16.76
CA GLN A 315 22.62 15.78 16.80
C GLN A 315 22.34 14.42 16.16
N LYS A 316 23.34 13.88 15.46
CA LYS A 316 23.29 12.50 14.96
C LYS A 316 23.58 11.54 16.10
N VAL A 317 22.57 10.79 16.55
CA VAL A 317 22.67 9.83 17.66
C VAL A 317 22.32 8.40 17.23
N GLY A 318 22.65 7.44 18.09
CA GLY A 318 22.37 6.02 17.88
C GLY A 318 23.00 5.51 16.58
N SER A 319 22.22 4.79 15.79
CA SER A 319 22.68 4.26 14.50
C SER A 319 22.98 5.32 13.45
N ALA A 320 22.51 6.56 13.59
CA ALA A 320 22.86 7.65 12.68
C ALA A 320 24.29 8.18 12.90
N ALA A 321 24.88 7.90 14.07
CA ALA A 321 26.28 8.20 14.36
C ALA A 321 27.24 7.11 13.84
N LEU A 322 26.73 5.94 13.45
CA LEU A 322 27.56 4.82 12.99
C LEU A 322 27.99 5.01 11.52
N SER A 323 29.28 4.81 11.25
CA SER A 323 29.81 4.86 9.89
C SER A 323 29.25 3.73 9.02
N GLY A 324 28.96 4.05 7.76
CA GLY A 324 28.44 3.09 6.77
C GLY A 324 27.00 2.64 6.98
N VAL A 325 26.25 3.21 7.93
CA VAL A 325 24.81 2.93 8.10
C VAL A 325 24.00 3.95 7.32
N PHE A 326 23.20 3.48 6.35
CA PHE A 326 22.28 4.34 5.63
C PHE A 326 21.03 4.60 6.48
N VAL A 327 20.83 5.86 6.87
CA VAL A 327 19.65 6.30 7.61
C VAL A 327 18.57 6.71 6.61
N ARG A 328 17.43 6.01 6.63
CA ARG A 328 16.23 6.46 5.94
C ARG A 328 15.66 7.66 6.69
N GLY A 329 15.03 8.60 5.99
CA GLY A 329 14.38 9.79 6.58
C GLY A 329 13.13 9.47 7.41
N GLU A 330 13.11 8.39 8.18
CA GLU A 330 12.08 8.04 9.17
C GLU A 330 12.56 8.47 10.57
N ALA A 331 11.64 8.67 11.53
CA ALA A 331 11.99 8.97 12.92
C ALA A 331 12.81 7.82 13.54
N GLY A 332 13.79 8.15 14.39
CA GLY A 332 14.66 7.21 15.08
C GLY A 332 13.89 6.22 15.95
N THR A 333 12.83 6.67 16.62
CA THR A 333 11.89 5.85 17.41
C THR A 333 11.19 4.82 16.54
N VAL A 334 10.66 5.23 15.38
CA VAL A 334 9.96 4.34 14.43
C VAL A 334 10.93 3.30 13.86
N LYS A 335 12.14 3.76 13.50
CA LYS A 335 13.24 2.89 13.06
C LYS A 335 13.60 1.88 14.13
N LEU A 336 13.75 2.28 15.39
CA LEU A 336 14.06 1.39 16.51
C LEU A 336 13.02 0.28 16.61
N VAL A 337 11.73 0.62 16.67
CA VAL A 337 10.63 -0.37 16.71
C VAL A 337 10.73 -1.34 15.52
N ARG A 338 10.89 -0.80 14.31
CA ARG A 338 11.00 -1.60 13.09
C ARG A 338 12.21 -2.53 13.09
N LEU A 339 13.36 -2.08 13.60
CA LEU A 339 14.59 -2.87 13.64
C LEU A 339 14.54 -3.92 14.74
N VAL A 340 14.03 -3.62 15.94
CA VAL A 340 13.77 -4.63 16.97
C VAL A 340 12.86 -5.73 16.44
N CYS A 341 11.77 -5.37 15.76
CA CYS A 341 10.89 -6.35 15.11
C CYS A 341 11.64 -7.20 14.07
N LYS A 342 12.54 -6.61 13.29
CA LYS A 342 13.36 -7.36 12.33
C LYS A 342 14.39 -8.28 12.98
N SER A 343 14.76 -7.99 14.23
CA SER A 343 15.81 -8.71 14.95
C SER A 343 15.26 -9.86 15.78
N VAL A 344 14.21 -9.66 16.59
CA VAL A 344 13.81 -10.63 17.63
C VAL A 344 12.37 -11.14 17.52
N GLN A 345 11.59 -10.67 16.54
CA GLN A 345 10.23 -11.18 16.32
C GLN A 345 10.26 -12.59 15.71
N GLU A 346 9.29 -13.46 16.02
CA GLU A 346 9.23 -14.86 15.54
C GLU A 346 9.43 -15.04 14.03
N ARG A 347 8.96 -14.09 13.20
CA ARG A 347 9.14 -14.05 11.74
C ARG A 347 10.11 -12.94 11.31
N ALA A 348 11.14 -12.73 12.11
CA ALA A 348 12.24 -11.80 11.89
C ALA A 348 12.99 -12.08 10.56
N CYS A 349 13.97 -11.24 10.26
CA CYS A 349 14.81 -11.43 9.09
C CYS A 349 15.57 -12.76 9.19
N GLY A 350 15.27 -13.73 8.32
CA GLY A 350 15.95 -15.04 8.35
C GLY A 350 17.47 -15.00 8.12
N LYS A 351 18.02 -13.89 7.64
CA LYS A 351 19.47 -13.73 7.42
C LYS A 351 20.21 -13.09 8.61
N SER A 352 19.56 -12.21 9.34
CA SER A 352 20.25 -11.36 10.33
C SER A 352 19.51 -11.24 11.67
N GLY A 353 18.27 -11.72 11.75
CA GLY A 353 17.51 -11.79 12.98
C GLY A 353 17.90 -13.00 13.83
N LYS A 354 17.66 -12.88 15.12
CA LYS A 354 17.98 -13.85 16.18
C LYS A 354 16.79 -14.06 17.13
N PRO A 355 15.59 -14.42 16.63
CA PRO A 355 14.42 -14.58 17.50
C PRO A 355 14.56 -15.75 18.47
N VAL A 356 15.14 -16.88 18.03
CA VAL A 356 15.35 -18.06 18.87
C VAL A 356 16.38 -17.74 19.97
N ASP A 357 17.52 -17.13 19.63
CA ASP A 357 18.54 -16.74 20.62
C ASP A 357 17.96 -15.81 21.68
N PHE A 358 17.08 -14.86 21.30
CA PHE A 358 16.46 -13.94 22.25
C PHE A 358 15.47 -14.66 23.19
N LEU A 359 14.66 -15.59 22.66
CA LEU A 359 13.76 -16.40 23.50
C LEU A 359 14.55 -17.28 24.47
N THR A 360 15.64 -17.91 24.00
CA THR A 360 16.56 -18.67 24.86
C THR A 360 17.18 -17.78 25.92
N PHE A 361 17.61 -16.56 25.57
CA PHE A 361 18.13 -15.59 26.52
C PHE A 361 17.12 -15.23 27.62
N LEU A 362 15.85 -15.01 27.27
CA LEU A 362 14.79 -14.74 28.25
C LEU A 362 14.59 -15.94 29.19
N SER A 363 14.55 -17.16 28.66
CA SER A 363 14.43 -18.38 29.47
C SER A 363 15.62 -18.57 30.42
N VAL A 364 16.85 -18.37 29.94
CA VAL A 364 18.08 -18.53 30.75
C VAL A 364 18.19 -17.47 31.84
N THR A 365 17.73 -16.24 31.56
CA THR A 365 17.74 -15.15 32.55
C THR A 365 16.57 -15.21 33.53
N GLY A 366 15.69 -16.23 33.43
CA GLY A 366 14.51 -16.36 34.28
C GLY A 366 13.45 -15.28 34.03
N CYS A 367 13.46 -14.67 32.86
CA CYS A 367 12.52 -13.60 32.51
C CYS A 367 11.25 -14.19 31.88
N GLU A 368 10.14 -14.14 32.61
CA GLU A 368 8.84 -14.67 32.17
C GLU A 368 8.08 -13.73 31.20
N LYS A 369 8.72 -12.65 30.74
CA LYS A 369 8.09 -11.68 29.84
C LYS A 369 7.78 -12.32 28.49
N ARG A 370 6.52 -12.23 28.06
CA ARG A 370 6.10 -12.67 26.72
C ARG A 370 6.56 -11.70 25.63
N VAL A 371 7.05 -12.27 24.52
CA VAL A 371 7.44 -11.50 23.32
C VAL A 371 6.27 -11.43 22.34
N ASP A 372 5.32 -10.52 22.59
CA ASP A 372 4.14 -10.30 21.71
C ASP A 372 4.42 -9.26 20.60
N LEU A 373 5.55 -9.39 19.91
CA LEU A 373 5.90 -8.54 18.77
C LEU A 373 5.14 -8.99 17.51
N VAL A 374 4.42 -8.06 16.89
CA VAL A 374 3.72 -8.30 15.62
C VAL A 374 4.67 -8.04 14.44
N PRO A 375 4.67 -8.87 13.39
CA PRO A 375 5.48 -8.62 12.20
C PRO A 375 5.24 -7.22 11.62
N PHE A 376 6.30 -6.44 11.43
CA PHE A 376 6.23 -5.12 10.81
C PHE A 376 6.00 -5.24 9.29
N LYS A 377 4.77 -5.53 8.88
CA LYS A 377 4.35 -5.74 7.49
C LYS A 377 3.31 -4.71 7.04
N GLY A 378 3.69 -3.86 6.09
CA GLY A 378 2.80 -2.86 5.46
C GLY A 378 2.48 -1.66 6.37
N ASN A 379 1.66 -0.73 5.87
CA ASN A 379 1.26 0.50 6.57
C ASN A 379 0.04 0.29 7.49
N ARG A 380 0.06 -0.76 8.32
CA ARG A 380 -1.02 -0.96 9.29
C ARG A 380 -0.81 -0.04 10.48
N PHE A 381 -1.67 0.96 10.62
CA PHE A 381 -1.60 2.01 11.64
C PHE A 381 -1.32 1.47 13.05
N ASN A 382 -2.03 0.42 13.49
CA ASN A 382 -1.93 -0.10 14.86
C ASN A 382 -0.59 -0.82 15.17
N ILE A 383 0.12 -1.33 14.16
CA ILE A 383 1.32 -2.16 14.39
C ILE A 383 2.44 -1.35 15.08
N LEU A 384 2.62 -0.11 14.65
CA LEU A 384 3.66 0.76 15.23
C LEU A 384 3.42 1.01 16.72
N PHE A 385 2.18 1.32 17.09
CA PHE A 385 1.81 1.61 18.48
C PHE A 385 1.90 0.36 19.34
N LYS A 386 1.32 -0.77 18.90
CA LYS A 386 1.42 -2.05 19.62
C LYS A 386 2.87 -2.45 19.85
N ASN A 387 3.68 -2.47 18.78
CA ASN A 387 5.08 -2.86 18.90
C ASN A 387 5.89 -1.84 19.71
N GLY A 388 5.57 -0.54 19.64
CA GLY A 388 6.19 0.47 20.52
C GLY A 388 6.00 0.14 22.00
N GLY A 389 4.79 -0.22 22.40
CA GLY A 389 4.50 -0.67 23.77
C GLY A 389 5.25 -1.94 24.17
N VAL A 390 5.31 -2.94 23.29
CA VAL A 390 6.03 -4.20 23.57
C VAL A 390 7.55 -3.98 23.63
N VAL A 391 8.11 -3.13 22.76
CA VAL A 391 9.53 -2.75 22.80
C VAL A 391 9.86 -2.02 24.10
N TYR A 392 8.98 -1.15 24.59
CA TYR A 392 9.15 -0.51 25.89
C TYR A 392 9.08 -1.51 27.05
N TYR A 393 8.12 -2.45 27.00
CA TYR A 393 7.97 -3.50 28.01
C TYR A 393 9.21 -4.42 28.12
N LEU A 394 9.85 -4.72 26.99
CA LEU A 394 11.05 -5.56 26.90
C LEU A 394 12.37 -4.76 26.92
N TYR A 395 12.32 -3.45 27.16
CA TYR A 395 13.45 -2.56 26.83
C TYR A 395 14.76 -2.93 27.53
N ASP A 396 14.68 -3.31 28.80
CA ASP A 396 15.86 -3.60 29.61
C ASP A 396 16.45 -4.97 29.23
N GLU A 397 15.61 -5.96 28.93
CA GLU A 397 16.03 -7.27 28.41
C GLU A 397 16.64 -7.14 27.01
N LEU A 398 16.06 -6.30 26.15
CA LEU A 398 16.61 -5.98 24.84
C LEU A 398 18.00 -5.32 25.00
N CYS A 399 18.15 -4.35 25.90
CA CYS A 399 19.45 -3.74 26.18
C CYS A 399 20.52 -4.77 26.58
N LYS A 400 20.17 -5.70 27.48
CA LYS A 400 21.09 -6.77 27.94
C LYS A 400 21.45 -7.74 26.81
N PHE A 401 20.45 -8.22 26.08
CA PHE A 401 20.65 -9.15 24.97
C PHE A 401 21.48 -8.52 23.85
N PHE A 402 21.13 -7.33 23.39
CA PHE A 402 21.84 -6.68 22.30
C PHE A 402 23.27 -6.27 22.70
N ASP A 403 23.58 -6.10 23.98
CA ASP A 403 24.95 -5.88 24.42
C ASP A 403 25.83 -7.12 24.19
N SER A 404 25.28 -8.33 24.39
CA SER A 404 26.02 -9.58 24.19
C SER A 404 26.16 -10.00 22.72
N VAL A 405 25.28 -9.51 21.82
CA VAL A 405 25.27 -9.90 20.39
C VAL A 405 25.54 -8.74 19.42
N LYS A 406 25.92 -7.55 19.91
CA LYS A 406 26.08 -6.35 19.06
C LYS A 406 27.07 -6.53 17.91
N ASP A 407 28.11 -7.34 18.09
CA ASP A 407 29.19 -7.51 17.11
C ASP A 407 28.94 -8.66 16.12
N ASP A 408 27.89 -9.46 16.33
CA ASP A 408 27.56 -10.60 15.46
C ASP A 408 27.24 -10.16 14.03
N ASN A 409 26.46 -9.08 13.89
CA ASN A 409 26.12 -8.51 12.60
C ASN A 409 25.69 -7.04 12.69
N LYS A 410 25.66 -6.39 11.52
CA LYS A 410 25.33 -4.96 11.40
C LYS A 410 23.93 -4.62 11.92
N LEU A 411 22.95 -5.52 11.83
CA LEU A 411 21.60 -5.27 12.35
C LEU A 411 21.62 -5.20 13.88
N MET A 412 22.31 -6.12 14.56
CA MET A 412 22.43 -6.11 16.03
C MET A 412 23.14 -4.84 16.51
N LYS A 413 24.25 -4.46 15.88
CA LYS A 413 25.00 -3.23 16.19
C LYS A 413 24.14 -1.97 16.10
N VAL A 414 23.34 -1.86 15.03
CA VAL A 414 22.45 -0.72 14.79
C VAL A 414 21.34 -0.66 15.84
N VAL A 415 20.70 -1.80 16.16
CA VAL A 415 19.66 -1.84 17.18
C VAL A 415 20.21 -1.49 18.55
N PHE A 416 21.37 -2.03 18.93
CA PHE A 416 22.01 -1.71 20.19
C PHE A 416 22.31 -0.22 20.32
N ALA A 417 22.85 0.41 19.27
CA ALA A 417 23.12 1.84 19.26
C ALA A 417 21.84 2.68 19.46
N ASP A 418 20.73 2.32 18.79
CA ASP A 418 19.45 3.01 18.96
C ASP A 418 18.84 2.78 20.36
N LEU A 419 19.01 1.59 20.96
CA LEU A 419 18.57 1.27 22.32
C LEU A 419 19.32 2.04 23.42
N LYS A 420 20.44 2.71 23.10
CA LYS A 420 21.14 3.57 24.07
C LYS A 420 20.63 5.02 24.07
N VAL A 421 19.78 5.39 23.13
CA VAL A 421 19.25 6.76 23.00
C VAL A 421 18.02 6.92 23.89
N LYS A 422 18.14 7.73 24.96
CA LYS A 422 17.05 8.00 25.92
C LYS A 422 15.80 8.59 25.26
N ALA A 423 15.97 9.49 24.29
CA ALA A 423 14.86 10.05 23.51
C ALA A 423 14.06 8.96 22.78
N PHE A 424 14.73 7.95 22.21
CA PHE A 424 14.03 6.84 21.56
C PHE A 424 13.30 5.95 22.59
N LYS A 425 13.84 5.77 23.82
CA LYS A 425 13.13 5.11 24.92
C LYS A 425 11.83 5.84 25.27
N ALA A 426 11.89 7.15 25.39
CA ALA A 426 10.71 7.98 25.66
C ALA A 426 9.70 7.91 24.50
N GLY A 427 10.17 7.95 23.25
CA GLY A 427 9.33 7.79 22.06
C GLY A 427 8.58 6.45 22.03
N VAL A 428 9.26 5.32 22.29
CA VAL A 428 8.58 4.01 22.31
C VAL A 428 7.59 3.89 23.48
N ARG A 429 7.87 4.51 24.62
CA ARG A 429 6.92 4.63 25.74
C ARG A 429 5.66 5.39 25.32
N ALA A 430 5.83 6.54 24.68
CA ALA A 430 4.71 7.35 24.19
C ALA A 430 3.85 6.56 23.19
N LEU A 431 4.48 5.86 22.24
CA LEU A 431 3.77 4.96 21.31
C LEU A 431 2.98 3.86 22.03
N GLY A 432 3.56 3.28 23.09
CA GLY A 432 2.89 2.28 23.93
C GLY A 432 1.68 2.84 24.70
N LEU A 433 1.78 4.06 25.22
CA LEU A 433 0.65 4.75 25.88
C LEU A 433 -0.48 5.03 24.89
N VAL A 434 -0.14 5.55 23.70
CA VAL A 434 -1.11 5.74 22.61
C VAL A 434 -1.76 4.41 22.22
N ASN A 435 -1.01 3.32 22.20
CA ASN A 435 -1.60 2.00 21.96
C ASN A 435 -2.63 1.62 23.01
N LYS A 436 -2.26 1.76 24.30
CA LYS A 436 -3.08 1.34 25.43
C LYS A 436 -4.38 2.14 25.51
N VAL A 437 -4.30 3.45 25.27
CA VAL A 437 -5.40 4.40 25.51
C VAL A 437 -6.26 4.61 24.26
N ILE A 438 -5.66 4.60 23.06
CA ILE A 438 -6.35 4.97 21.83
C ILE A 438 -6.49 3.77 20.90
N THR A 439 -5.38 3.24 20.38
CA THR A 439 -5.46 2.38 19.19
C THR A 439 -5.97 0.99 19.53
N SER A 440 -5.59 0.40 20.66
CA SER A 440 -6.09 -0.91 21.08
C SER A 440 -7.57 -0.90 21.47
N PRO A 441 -8.07 0.06 22.30
CA PRO A 441 -9.50 0.20 22.55
C PRO A 441 -10.31 0.39 21.26
N LEU A 442 -9.87 1.30 20.37
CA LEU A 442 -10.53 1.54 19.09
C LEU A 442 -10.56 0.26 18.23
N TRP A 443 -9.45 -0.48 18.18
CA TRP A 443 -9.37 -1.74 17.45
C TRP A 443 -10.29 -2.82 18.02
N ARG A 444 -10.44 -2.88 19.35
CA ARG A 444 -11.39 -3.81 19.99
C ARG A 444 -12.83 -3.47 19.65
N VAL A 445 -13.18 -2.19 19.63
CA VAL A 445 -14.52 -1.74 19.23
C VAL A 445 -14.78 -2.05 17.75
N LEU A 446 -13.82 -1.78 16.87
CA LEU A 446 -13.95 -2.06 15.43
C LEU A 446 -14.11 -3.55 15.12
N ASN A 447 -13.51 -4.43 15.92
CA ASN A 447 -13.70 -5.88 15.81
C ASN A 447 -14.85 -6.39 16.69
N GLY A 448 -15.57 -5.48 17.35
CA GLY A 448 -16.66 -5.79 18.24
C GLY A 448 -17.89 -6.29 17.49
N VAL A 449 -18.72 -7.01 18.22
CA VAL A 449 -20.04 -7.45 17.79
C VAL A 449 -21.06 -6.65 18.58
N LYS A 450 -22.10 -6.16 17.91
CA LYS A 450 -23.26 -5.50 18.53
C LYS A 450 -24.03 -6.52 19.40
N GLU A 451 -24.89 -6.03 20.28
CA GLU A 451 -25.72 -6.87 21.16
C GLU A 451 -26.63 -7.84 20.38
N ASN A 452 -27.00 -7.49 19.15
CA ASN A 452 -27.78 -8.32 18.23
C ASN A 452 -26.95 -9.36 17.44
N GLY A 453 -25.64 -9.50 17.72
CA GLY A 453 -24.77 -10.45 17.03
C GLY A 453 -24.18 -9.95 15.71
N GLU A 454 -24.51 -8.73 15.27
CA GLU A 454 -23.98 -8.15 14.04
C GLU A 454 -22.61 -7.51 14.24
N ARG A 455 -21.77 -7.51 13.19
CA ARG A 455 -20.51 -6.76 13.24
C ARG A 455 -20.78 -5.26 13.31
N LEU A 456 -19.98 -4.57 14.11
CA LEU A 456 -20.04 -3.11 14.20
C LEU A 456 -19.73 -2.50 12.82
N HIS A 457 -20.63 -1.68 12.29
CA HIS A 457 -20.43 -1.03 11.01
C HIS A 457 -19.53 0.20 11.20
N ILE A 458 -18.73 0.55 10.19
CA ILE A 458 -17.79 1.69 10.29
C ILE A 458 -18.52 3.01 10.58
N LEU A 459 -19.77 3.15 10.16
CA LEU A 459 -20.60 4.34 10.42
C LEU A 459 -21.00 4.47 11.90
N ASP A 460 -21.07 3.36 12.64
CA ASP A 460 -21.37 3.36 14.09
C ASP A 460 -20.20 3.92 14.92
N MET A 461 -19.05 4.20 14.28
CA MET A 461 -17.86 4.72 14.93
C MET A 461 -17.86 6.25 15.03
N ASN A 462 -18.77 6.96 14.35
CA ASN A 462 -18.75 8.42 14.29
C ASN A 462 -18.78 9.07 15.67
N GLU A 463 -19.71 8.67 16.55
CA GLU A 463 -19.79 9.20 17.92
C GLU A 463 -18.53 8.90 18.74
N LYS A 464 -17.95 7.71 18.55
CA LYS A 464 -16.74 7.29 19.25
C LYS A 464 -15.52 8.07 18.78
N TYR A 465 -15.42 8.35 17.48
CA TYR A 465 -14.39 9.22 16.93
C TYR A 465 -14.56 10.65 17.41
N ASP A 466 -15.78 11.15 17.46
CA ASP A 466 -16.06 12.51 17.91
C ASP A 466 -15.69 12.69 19.39
N LYS A 467 -16.04 11.71 20.24
CA LYS A 467 -15.57 11.63 21.62
C LYS A 467 -14.04 11.57 21.70
N LEU A 468 -13.40 10.73 20.88
CA LEU A 468 -11.95 10.61 20.86
C LEU A 468 -11.26 11.94 20.50
N VAL A 469 -11.78 12.66 19.50
CA VAL A 469 -11.24 13.98 19.09
C VAL A 469 -11.37 14.99 20.22
N LYS A 470 -12.54 15.07 20.87
CA LYS A 470 -12.76 15.94 22.04
C LYS A 470 -11.80 15.62 23.19
N THR A 471 -11.63 14.33 23.48
CA THR A 471 -10.70 13.84 24.51
C THR A 471 -9.25 14.15 24.16
N MET A 472 -8.80 13.93 22.91
CA MET A 472 -7.46 14.28 22.45
C MET A 472 -7.19 15.78 22.54
N HIS A 473 -8.18 16.62 22.21
CA HIS A 473 -8.07 18.07 22.34
C HIS A 473 -7.96 18.53 23.81
N SER A 474 -8.63 17.83 24.72
CA SER A 474 -8.43 18.03 26.16
C SER A 474 -7.01 17.63 26.57
N TRP A 475 -6.53 16.46 26.12
CA TRP A 475 -5.21 15.95 26.47
C TRP A 475 -4.05 16.77 25.91
N SER A 476 -4.25 17.42 24.77
CA SER A 476 -3.25 18.34 24.22
C SER A 476 -3.10 19.60 25.08
N LYS A 477 -4.10 19.94 25.89
CA LYS A 477 -4.06 21.06 26.84
C LYS A 477 -3.52 20.60 28.21
N ASP A 478 -3.96 19.43 28.67
CA ASP A 478 -3.48 18.80 29.90
C ASP A 478 -3.33 17.29 29.73
N ALA A 479 -2.08 16.81 29.75
CA ALA A 479 -1.75 15.40 29.60
C ALA A 479 -1.79 14.61 30.92
N LEU A 480 -1.97 15.26 32.09
CA LEU A 480 -2.01 14.60 33.40
C LEU A 480 -3.05 13.47 33.49
N PRO A 481 -4.29 13.62 32.99
CA PRO A 481 -5.28 12.54 33.00
C PRO A 481 -4.79 11.25 32.33
N VAL A 482 -4.17 11.37 31.15
CA VAL A 482 -3.60 10.22 30.41
C VAL A 482 -2.47 9.55 31.18
N LEU A 483 -1.63 10.36 31.83
CA LEU A 483 -0.50 9.85 32.61
C LEU A 483 -0.97 9.17 33.91
N LYS A 484 -2.10 9.61 34.48
CA LYS A 484 -2.76 8.99 35.63
C LYS A 484 -3.59 7.76 35.26
N GLY A 485 -3.89 7.58 33.97
CA GLY A 485 -4.58 6.39 33.45
C GLY A 485 -6.10 6.50 33.42
N GLU A 486 -6.64 7.72 33.36
CA GLU A 486 -8.07 7.99 33.12
C GLU A 486 -8.54 7.62 31.70
#